data_AF-W1IBG4-F1
#
_entry.id   AF-W1IBG4-F1
#
_cell.length_a   1.000
_cell.length_b   1.000
_cell.length_c   1.000
_cell.angle_alpha   90.00
_cell.angle_beta   90.00
_cell.angle_gamma   90.00
#
_symmetry.space_group_name_H-M   'P 1'
#
loop_
_entity.id
_entity.type
_entity.pdbx_description
1 polymer ?
#
loop_
_entity_poly.entity_id
_entity_poly.type
_entity_poly.pdbx_seq_one_letter_code
_entity_poly.pdbx_strand_id
1 'polypeptide(L)'
;VAKNYGCDKLIIGKHHAGLGLFYNQEQENSIFDATKDIDIEVKTIEQYVYCNKCRTLVSTKTCPHGQHHHIHYHSASILKLIMSGMMPPSILMRREVSASILSALFPERFESLQEIYDALMPND
;
A
#
# COMPACT_ATOMS: atom_id res chain seq x y z
N VAL A 1 1.77 -8.13 -21.01
CA VAL A 1 1.19 -6.76 -21.08
C VAL A 1 2.26 -5.68 -20.91
N ALA A 2 2.95 -5.58 -19.76
CA ALA A 2 3.96 -4.54 -19.51
C ALA A 2 5.01 -4.40 -20.64
N LYS A 3 5.55 -5.51 -21.14
CA LYS A 3 6.45 -5.54 -22.31
C LYS A 3 5.88 -4.82 -23.53
N ASN A 4 4.62 -5.07 -23.87
CA ASN A 4 3.97 -4.48 -25.05
C ASN A 4 3.78 -2.96 -24.92
N TYR A 5 3.82 -2.44 -23.68
CA TYR A 5 3.83 -1.00 -23.39
C TYR A 5 5.26 -0.41 -23.33
N GLY A 6 6.29 -1.18 -23.70
CA GLY A 6 7.68 -0.74 -23.73
C GLY A 6 8.42 -0.80 -22.41
N CYS A 7 7.94 -1.58 -21.42
CA CYS A 7 8.68 -1.76 -20.17
C CYS A 7 9.79 -2.81 -20.32
N ASP A 8 11.01 -2.48 -19.88
CA ASP A 8 12.15 -3.41 -19.83
C ASP A 8 12.20 -4.23 -18.55
N LYS A 9 11.61 -3.71 -17.46
CA LYS A 9 11.61 -4.35 -16.14
C LYS A 9 10.22 -4.36 -15.52
N LEU A 10 9.91 -5.44 -14.81
CA LEU A 10 8.68 -5.62 -14.07
C LEU A 10 8.98 -6.07 -12.63
N ILE A 11 8.49 -5.30 -11.65
CA ILE A 11 8.65 -5.61 -10.24
C ILE A 11 7.34 -6.21 -9.72
N ILE A 12 7.42 -7.38 -9.07
CA ILE A 12 6.26 -8.10 -8.55
C ILE A 12 6.48 -8.41 -7.08
N GLY A 13 5.51 -8.11 -6.23
CA GLY A 13 5.55 -8.53 -4.83
C GLY A 13 5.39 -10.04 -4.70
N LYS A 14 6.16 -10.69 -3.82
CA LYS A 14 6.07 -12.14 -3.56
C LYS A 14 4.67 -12.61 -3.17
N HIS A 15 3.89 -11.76 -2.52
CA HIS A 15 2.50 -12.04 -2.12
C HIS A 15 1.46 -11.47 -3.10
N HIS A 16 1.85 -11.18 -4.34
CA HIS A 16 0.91 -10.75 -5.38
C HIS A 16 -0.13 -11.85 -5.62
N ALA A 17 -1.40 -11.48 -5.74
CA ALA A 17 -2.49 -12.43 -5.99
C ALA A 17 -2.20 -13.26 -7.26
N GLY A 18 -2.28 -14.58 -7.14
CA GLY A 18 -2.01 -15.51 -8.24
C GLY A 18 -0.54 -15.84 -8.49
N LEU A 19 0.41 -15.26 -7.73
CA LEU A 19 1.81 -15.68 -7.78
C LEU A 19 2.02 -16.91 -6.88
N GLY A 20 2.21 -18.07 -7.50
CA GLY A 20 2.68 -19.26 -6.79
C GLY A 20 4.19 -19.17 -6.52
N LEU A 21 4.58 -19.37 -5.26
CA LEU A 21 5.97 -19.55 -4.86
C LEU A 21 6.21 -21.04 -4.59
N PHE A 22 7.37 -21.55 -5.00
CA PHE A 22 7.80 -22.92 -4.73
C PHE A 22 9.24 -22.93 -4.21
N TYR A 23 9.56 -23.93 -3.38
CA TYR A 23 10.91 -24.09 -2.85
C TYR A 23 11.75 -24.97 -3.76
N ASN A 24 12.94 -24.49 -4.14
CA ASN A 24 13.94 -25.26 -4.88
C ASN A 24 15.34 -24.88 -4.37
N GLN A 25 16.20 -25.86 -4.12
CA GLN A 25 17.59 -25.65 -3.66
C GLN A 25 17.71 -24.65 -2.50
N GLU A 26 16.89 -24.81 -1.46
CA GLU A 26 16.86 -23.93 -0.27
C GLU A 26 16.47 -22.46 -0.56
N GLN A 27 15.94 -22.17 -1.75
CA GLN A 27 15.48 -20.84 -2.13
C GLN A 27 14.02 -20.86 -2.56
N GLU A 28 13.29 -19.82 -2.18
CA GLU A 28 11.97 -19.52 -2.72
C GLU A 28 12.11 -19.02 -4.15
N ASN A 29 11.49 -19.73 -5.09
CA ASN A 29 11.44 -19.39 -6.50
C ASN A 29 9.99 -19.16 -6.93
N SER A 30 9.83 -18.45 -8.04
CA SER A 30 8.56 -18.17 -8.70
C SER A 30 8.56 -18.72 -10.13
N ILE A 31 7.39 -18.74 -10.78
CA ILE A 31 7.28 -19.13 -12.20
C ILE A 31 8.18 -18.29 -13.11
N PHE A 32 8.47 -17.04 -12.72
CA PHE A 32 9.31 -16.14 -13.49
C PHE A 32 10.80 -16.52 -13.44
N ASP A 33 11.25 -17.19 -12.38
CA ASP A 33 12.63 -17.67 -12.29
C ASP A 33 12.87 -18.90 -13.20
N ALA A 34 11.80 -19.65 -13.49
CA ALA A 34 11.83 -20.79 -14.41
C ALA A 34 11.59 -20.40 -15.88
N THR A 35 10.94 -19.27 -16.15
CA THR A 35 10.53 -18.88 -17.50
C THR A 35 11.58 -17.98 -18.15
N LYS A 36 12.33 -18.53 -19.13
CA LYS A 36 13.41 -17.79 -19.83
C LYS A 36 12.97 -17.09 -21.13
N ASP A 37 11.79 -17.39 -21.65
CA ASP A 37 11.31 -16.89 -22.95
C ASP A 37 10.51 -15.58 -22.85
N ILE A 38 10.58 -14.89 -21.71
CA ILE A 38 9.95 -13.58 -21.55
C ILE A 38 11.04 -12.52 -21.66
N ASP A 39 11.06 -11.82 -22.79
CA ASP A 39 11.98 -10.72 -23.10
C ASP A 39 11.55 -9.42 -22.36
N ILE A 40 11.51 -9.52 -21.02
CA ILE A 40 11.35 -8.47 -20.02
C ILE A 40 11.96 -8.97 -18.71
N GLU A 41 12.76 -8.16 -18.03
CA GLU A 41 13.36 -8.55 -16.74
C GLU A 41 12.28 -8.53 -15.64
N VAL A 42 12.01 -9.68 -15.02
CA VAL A 42 11.07 -9.76 -13.89
C VAL A 42 11.82 -9.94 -12.58
N LYS A 43 11.53 -9.11 -11.59
CA LYS A 43 12.11 -9.19 -10.24
C LYS A 43 11.03 -9.31 -9.18
N THR A 44 11.17 -10.32 -8.32
CA THR A 44 10.31 -10.45 -7.15
C THR A 44 10.87 -9.66 -5.96
N ILE A 45 9.97 -9.03 -5.20
CA ILE A 45 10.33 -8.26 -3.99
C ILE A 45 9.52 -8.72 -2.78
N GLU A 46 10.15 -8.61 -1.62
CA GLU A 46 9.53 -8.90 -0.33
C GLU A 46 8.47 -7.86 0.06
N GLN A 47 7.66 -8.21 1.04
CA GLN A 47 6.71 -7.27 1.62
C GLN A 47 7.43 -6.10 2.31
N TYR A 48 6.91 -4.90 2.09
CA TYR A 48 7.32 -3.69 2.81
C TYR A 48 6.39 -3.41 3.98
N VAL A 49 6.98 -2.94 5.07
CA VAL A 49 6.31 -2.58 6.33
C VAL A 49 6.91 -1.28 6.86
N TYR A 50 6.14 -0.56 7.68
CA TYR A 50 6.71 0.56 8.42
C TYR A 50 7.28 0.06 9.75
N CYS A 51 8.57 0.27 10.00
CA CYS A 51 9.19 -0.10 11.28
C CYS A 51 9.23 1.10 12.23
N ASN A 52 8.66 0.97 13.43
CA ASN A 52 8.65 2.06 14.42
C ASN A 52 10.04 2.34 15.03
N LYS A 53 10.97 1.38 15.01
CA LYS A 53 12.36 1.57 15.43
C LYS A 53 13.21 2.22 14.34
N CYS A 54 13.11 1.75 13.09
CA CYS A 54 13.79 2.40 11.95
C CYS A 54 13.16 3.75 11.57
N ARG A 55 11.90 3.98 11.96
CA ARG A 55 11.09 5.14 11.62
C ARG A 55 10.95 5.36 10.10
N THR A 56 10.90 4.26 9.35
CA THR A 56 10.82 4.29 7.88
C THR A 56 10.23 3.00 7.32
N LEU A 57 9.93 3.02 6.02
CA LEU A 57 9.55 1.84 5.25
C LEU A 57 10.77 0.96 5.02
N VAL A 58 10.62 -0.31 5.37
CA VAL A 58 11.66 -1.33 5.26
C VAL A 58 11.06 -2.62 4.72
N SER A 59 11.88 -3.46 4.10
CA SER A 59 11.48 -4.84 3.82
C SER A 59 11.54 -5.66 5.10
N THR A 60 10.63 -6.64 5.23
CA THR A 60 10.67 -7.64 6.31
C THR A 60 11.98 -8.43 6.35
N LYS A 61 12.71 -8.52 5.24
CA LYS A 61 14.00 -9.21 5.13
C LYS A 61 15.19 -8.34 5.52
N THR A 62 15.13 -7.03 5.28
CA THR A 62 16.27 -6.12 5.50
C THR A 62 16.22 -5.41 6.85
N CYS A 63 15.07 -5.39 7.51
CA CYS A 63 14.94 -4.80 8.83
C CYS A 63 15.55 -5.73 9.88
N PRO A 64 16.48 -5.24 10.74
CA PRO A 64 17.04 -6.06 11.82
C PRO A 64 16.08 -6.20 13.03
N HIS A 65 14.92 -5.54 13.00
CA HIS A 65 13.95 -5.53 14.10
C HIS A 65 12.88 -6.60 13.92
N GLY A 66 12.36 -7.13 15.04
CA GLY A 66 11.29 -8.12 15.03
C GLY A 66 9.93 -7.57 14.59
N GLN A 67 9.01 -8.47 14.21
CA GLN A 67 7.69 -8.11 13.66
C GLN A 67 6.83 -7.26 14.59
N HIS A 68 7.03 -7.32 15.91
CA HIS A 68 6.35 -6.47 16.89
C HIS A 68 6.66 -4.97 16.73
N HIS A 69 7.71 -4.62 15.98
CA HIS A 69 8.05 -3.25 15.60
C HIS A 69 7.51 -2.87 14.21
N HIS A 70 6.89 -3.80 13.49
CA HIS A 70 6.38 -3.60 12.14
C HIS A 70 4.89 -3.29 12.13
N ILE A 71 4.53 -2.20 11.45
CA ILE A 71 3.16 -1.83 11.14
C ILE A 71 2.91 -2.27 9.70
N HIS A 72 1.98 -3.21 9.54
CA HIS A 72 1.64 -3.79 8.25
C HIS A 72 0.51 -3.03 7.56
N TYR A 73 0.55 -3.05 6.22
CA TYR A 73 -0.53 -2.56 5.38
C TYR A 73 -1.68 -3.57 5.35
N HIS A 74 -2.82 -3.20 5.94
CA HIS A 74 -4.05 -3.99 5.86
C HIS A 74 -5.07 -3.25 5.00
N SER A 75 -5.16 -3.63 3.73
CA SER A 75 -5.97 -2.96 2.70
C SER A 75 -7.43 -2.83 3.11
N ALA A 76 -8.05 -3.89 3.64
CA ALA A 76 -9.44 -3.85 4.07
C ALA A 76 -9.70 -2.84 5.20
N SER A 77 -8.77 -2.70 6.15
CA SER A 77 -8.91 -1.70 7.24
C SER A 77 -8.71 -0.28 6.72
N ILE A 78 -7.70 -0.06 5.88
CA ILE A 78 -7.43 1.25 5.26
C ILE A 78 -8.64 1.68 4.42
N LEU A 79 -9.18 0.77 3.60
CA LEU A 79 -10.35 1.04 2.80
C LEU A 79 -11.58 1.33 3.66
N LYS A 80 -11.79 0.57 4.75
CA LYS A 80 -12.89 0.83 5.71
C LYS A 80 -12.80 2.23 6.32
N LEU A 81 -11.60 2.70 6.69
CA LEU A 81 -11.40 4.07 7.19
C LEU A 81 -11.82 5.09 6.14
N ILE A 82 -11.31 4.95 4.91
CA ILE A 82 -11.62 5.86 3.80
C ILE A 82 -13.13 5.88 3.53
N MET A 83 -13.76 4.71 3.42
CA MET A 83 -15.21 4.59 3.16
C MET A 83 -16.06 5.13 4.31
N SER A 84 -15.50 5.25 5.51
CA SER A 84 -16.14 5.89 6.67
C SER A 84 -15.85 7.40 6.73
N GLY A 85 -15.27 7.99 5.69
CA GLY A 85 -14.90 9.41 5.64
C GLY A 85 -13.68 9.76 6.51
N MET A 86 -12.98 8.78 7.07
CA MET A 86 -11.82 9.00 7.94
C MET A 86 -10.51 8.87 7.18
N MET A 87 -9.55 9.75 7.48
CA MET A 87 -8.20 9.65 6.93
C MET A 87 -7.45 8.46 7.56
N PRO A 88 -6.83 7.58 6.75
CA PRO A 88 -5.89 6.59 7.26
C PRO A 88 -4.68 7.25 7.96
N PRO A 89 -3.98 6.53 8.85
CA PRO A 89 -2.76 7.01 9.49
C PRO A 89 -1.71 7.47 8.47
N SER A 90 -1.09 8.63 8.71
CA SER A 90 -0.12 9.25 7.79
C SER A 90 1.15 8.43 7.57
N ILE A 91 1.49 7.56 8.53
CA ILE A 91 2.59 6.60 8.43
C ILE A 91 2.34 5.51 7.38
N LEU A 92 1.08 5.23 7.05
CA LEU A 92 0.68 4.25 6.05
C LEU A 92 0.39 4.93 4.72
N MET A 93 -0.32 6.07 4.75
CA MET A 93 -0.77 6.73 3.53
C MET A 93 -0.51 8.23 3.62
N ARG A 94 0.10 8.81 2.59
CA ARG A 94 0.38 10.25 2.57
C ARG A 94 -0.91 11.06 2.66
N ARG A 95 -0.86 12.16 3.42
CA ARG A 95 -2.04 12.96 3.77
C ARG A 95 -2.73 13.54 2.54
N GLU A 96 -1.95 14.02 1.58
CA GLU A 96 -2.44 14.61 0.33
C GLU A 96 -3.18 13.59 -0.54
N VAL A 97 -2.73 12.34 -0.55
CA VAL A 97 -3.41 11.25 -1.27
C VAL A 97 -4.72 10.90 -0.55
N SER A 98 -4.69 10.77 0.78
CA SER A 98 -5.89 10.49 1.58
C SER A 98 -6.94 11.58 1.40
N ALA A 99 -6.53 12.85 1.45
CA ALA A 99 -7.40 14.01 1.25
C ALA A 99 -7.99 14.04 -0.15
N SER A 100 -7.19 13.78 -1.19
CA SER A 100 -7.66 13.73 -2.57
C SER A 100 -8.72 12.64 -2.78
N ILE A 101 -8.51 11.44 -2.25
CA ILE A 101 -9.49 10.35 -2.33
C ILE A 101 -10.77 10.70 -1.58
N LEU A 102 -10.66 11.24 -0.36
CA LEU A 102 -11.83 11.63 0.43
C LEU A 102 -12.63 12.76 -0.23
N SER A 103 -11.95 13.74 -0.83
CA SER A 103 -12.62 14.81 -1.58
C SER A 103 -13.37 14.30 -2.81
N ALA A 104 -12.83 13.28 -3.48
CA ALA A 104 -13.50 12.66 -4.62
C ALA A 104 -14.69 11.78 -4.21
N LEU A 105 -14.58 11.07 -3.09
CA LEU A 105 -15.64 10.19 -2.58
C LEU A 105 -16.76 10.95 -1.85
N PHE A 106 -16.43 12.07 -1.22
CA PHE A 106 -17.34 12.88 -0.41
C PHE A 106 -17.24 14.36 -0.81
N PRO A 107 -17.72 14.75 -2.00
CA PRO A 107 -17.57 16.11 -2.52
C PRO A 107 -18.26 17.17 -1.65
N GLU A 108 -19.47 16.86 -1.17
CA GLU A 108 -20.30 17.74 -0.33
C GLU A 108 -19.86 17.81 1.14
N ARG A 109 -18.77 17.10 1.52
CA ARG A 109 -18.36 16.94 2.92
C ARG A 109 -18.10 18.26 3.62
N PHE A 110 -17.51 19.23 2.91
CA PHE A 110 -17.17 20.51 3.52
C PHE A 110 -18.41 21.36 3.78
N GLU A 111 -19.40 21.35 2.88
CA GLU A 111 -20.67 22.03 3.09
C GLU A 111 -21.42 21.43 4.29
N SER A 112 -21.53 20.10 4.35
CA SER A 112 -22.17 19.42 5.49
C SER A 112 -21.47 19.70 6.83
N LEU A 113 -20.13 19.85 6.84
CA LEU A 113 -19.39 20.18 8.06
C LEU A 113 -19.56 21.63 8.47
N GLN A 114 -19.71 22.55 7.51
CA GLN A 114 -19.95 23.96 7.78
C GLN A 114 -21.32 24.15 8.45
N GLU A 115 -22.37 23.51 7.93
CA GLU A 115 -23.70 23.55 8.55
C GLU A 115 -23.69 23.09 10.02
N ILE A 116 -22.96 21.99 10.29
CA ILE A 116 -22.80 21.48 11.67
C ILE A 116 -22.04 22.49 12.53
N TYR A 117 -20.96 23.07 12.00
CA TYR A 117 -20.16 24.05 12.72
C TYR A 117 -20.98 25.29 13.07
N ASP A 118 -21.72 25.83 12.11
CA ASP A 118 -22.57 27.02 12.28
C ASP A 118 -23.68 26.76 13.30
N ALA A 119 -24.29 25.56 13.30
CA ALA A 119 -25.29 25.18 14.29
C ALA A 119 -24.73 25.05 15.72
N LEU A 120 -23.42 24.82 15.88
CA LEU A 120 -22.75 24.70 17.18
C LEU A 120 -22.23 26.03 17.71
N MET A 121 -22.07 27.03 16.85
CA MET A 121 -21.58 28.34 17.23
C MET A 121 -22.76 29.30 17.48
N PRO A 122 -22.63 30.25 18.41
CA PRO A 122 -23.64 31.28 18.56
C PRO A 122 -23.71 32.10 17.27
N ASN A 123 -24.89 32.16 16.65
CA ASN A 123 -25.16 33.08 15.55
C ASN A 123 -25.26 34.50 16.12
N ASP A 124 -24.49 35.44 15.58
CA ASP A 124 -24.71 36.87 15.78
C ASP A 124 -25.99 37.33 15.07
#